data_AF-A0A919F8Q7-F1
#
_entry.id   AF-A0A919F8Q7-F1
#
_cell.length_a   1.000
_cell.length_b   1.000
_cell.length_c   1.000
_cell.angle_alpha   90.00
_cell.angle_beta   90.00
_cell.angle_gamma   90.00
#
_symmetry.space_group_name_H-M   'P 1'
#
loop_
_entity.id
_entity.type
_entity.pdbx_description
1 polymer ?
#
loop_
_entity_poly.entity_id
_entity_poly.type
_entity_poly.pdbx_seq_one_letter_code
_entity_poly.pdbx_strand_id
1 'polypeptide(L)'
;MIDLNHIDDLARRLSDLVPPGLRQSREELQSTFKGALQAGLAKLDLVTREEFEVQRAVLLRTREKLEALEKTVAALEARAAGDIPPAA
;
A
#
# COMPACT_ATOMS: atom_id res chain seq x y z
N MET A 1 1.10 -3.51 0.35
CA MET A 1 1.22 -4.38 -0.85
C MET A 1 0.56 -5.68 -0.47
N ILE A 2 -0.42 -6.18 -1.24
CA ILE A 2 -1.04 -7.47 -0.90
C ILE A 2 0.05 -8.54 -1.06
N ASP A 3 0.47 -9.13 0.06
CA ASP A 3 1.47 -10.21 0.06
C ASP A 3 0.91 -11.43 -0.65
N LEU A 4 1.69 -12.00 -1.59
CA LEU A 4 1.31 -13.23 -2.31
C LEU A 4 1.07 -14.40 -1.35
N ASN A 5 1.75 -14.40 -0.19
CA ASN A 5 1.57 -15.40 0.86
C ASN A 5 0.13 -15.41 1.41
N HIS A 6 -0.53 -14.25 1.49
CA HIS A 6 -1.92 -14.19 1.97
C HIS A 6 -2.90 -14.72 0.93
N ILE A 7 -2.59 -14.60 -0.37
CA ILE A 7 -3.40 -15.16 -1.44
C ILE A 7 -3.27 -16.69 -1.45
N ASP A 8 -2.06 -17.22 -1.25
CA ASP A 8 -1.79 -18.65 -1.16
C ASP A 8 -2.45 -19.30 0.06
N ASP A 9 -2.41 -18.66 1.23
CA ASP A 9 -3.10 -19.15 2.44
C ASP A 9 -4.62 -19.13 2.27
N LEU A 10 -5.15 -18.11 1.60
CA LEU A 10 -6.57 -18.06 1.25
C LEU A 10 -6.93 -19.21 0.30
N ALA A 11 -6.13 -19.45 -0.74
CA ALA A 11 -6.33 -20.53 -1.70
C ALA A 11 -6.26 -21.92 -1.06
N ARG A 12 -5.37 -22.14 -0.08
CA ARG A 12 -5.28 -23.39 0.70
C ARG A 12 -6.50 -23.62 1.57
N ARG A 13 -6.86 -22.64 2.42
CA ARG A 13 -8.05 -22.73 3.28
C ARG A 13 -9.31 -22.96 2.48
N LEU A 14 -9.39 -22.37 1.30
CA LEU A 14 -10.52 -22.51 0.41
C LEU A 14 -10.55 -23.87 -0.29
N SER A 15 -9.39 -24.46 -0.61
CA SER A 15 -9.29 -25.84 -1.12
C SER A 15 -9.69 -26.87 -0.05
N ASP A 16 -9.37 -26.61 1.21
CA ASP A 16 -9.72 -27.48 2.35
C ASP A 16 -11.21 -27.49 2.68
N LEU A 17 -11.94 -26.43 2.29
CA LEU A 17 -13.39 -26.32 2.47
C LEU A 17 -14.21 -27.02 1.38
N VAL A 18 -13.58 -27.55 0.31
CA VAL A 18 -14.30 -28.21 -0.79
C VAL A 18 -14.62 -29.67 -0.42
N PRO A 19 -15.91 -30.06 -0.35
CA PRO A 19 -16.31 -31.43 -0.03
C PRO A 19 -15.81 -32.45 -1.07
N PRO A 20 -15.37 -33.65 -0.64
CA PRO A 20 -14.79 -34.66 -1.54
C PRO A 20 -15.75 -35.17 -2.63
N GLY A 21 -17.07 -35.04 -2.44
CA GLY A 21 -18.10 -35.46 -3.40
C GLY A 21 -18.32 -34.53 -4.60
N LEU A 22 -17.77 -33.31 -4.58
CA LEU A 22 -18.01 -32.30 -5.63
C LEU A 22 -16.88 -32.20 -6.67
N ARG A 23 -15.93 -33.13 -6.65
CA ARG A 23 -14.80 -33.17 -7.62
C ARG A 23 -15.25 -33.31 -9.08
N GLN A 24 -16.46 -33.83 -9.33
CA GLN A 24 -17.02 -34.01 -10.67
C GLN A 24 -17.64 -32.72 -11.24
N SER A 25 -17.93 -31.73 -10.38
CA SER A 25 -18.48 -30.41 -10.73
C SER A 25 -17.44 -29.29 -10.55
N ARG A 26 -16.19 -29.60 -10.89
CA ARG A 26 -15.02 -28.74 -10.61
C ARG A 26 -15.17 -27.33 -11.20
N GLU A 27 -15.78 -27.21 -12.39
CA GLU A 27 -16.02 -25.94 -13.07
C GLU A 27 -17.08 -25.08 -12.38
N GLU A 28 -18.19 -25.68 -11.92
CA GLU A 28 -19.25 -24.97 -11.19
C GLU A 28 -18.76 -24.45 -9.84
N LEU A 29 -17.94 -25.27 -9.15
CA LEU A 29 -17.28 -24.85 -7.93
C LEU A 29 -16.30 -23.71 -8.18
N GLN A 30 -15.47 -23.81 -9.23
CA GLN A 30 -14.51 -22.76 -9.58
C GLN A 30 -15.21 -21.43 -9.89
N SER A 31 -16.34 -21.47 -10.61
CA SER A 31 -17.16 -20.29 -10.91
C SER A 31 -17.75 -19.66 -9.65
N THR A 32 -18.41 -20.48 -8.81
CA THR A 32 -19.00 -20.05 -7.53
C THR A 32 -17.93 -19.45 -6.62
N PHE A 33 -16.77 -20.08 -6.60
CA PHE A 33 -15.61 -19.66 -5.82
C PHE A 33 -15.04 -18.31 -6.28
N LYS A 34 -14.84 -18.15 -7.59
CA LYS A 34 -14.39 -16.89 -8.19
C LYS A 34 -15.35 -15.75 -7.85
N GLY A 35 -16.66 -16.00 -7.92
CA GLY A 35 -17.68 -15.03 -7.53
C GLY A 35 -17.60 -14.65 -6.04
N ALA A 36 -17.45 -15.63 -5.14
CA ALA A 36 -17.30 -15.37 -3.71
C ALA A 36 -16.02 -14.60 -3.38
N LEU A 37 -14.90 -14.91 -4.04
CA LEU A 37 -13.63 -14.22 -3.88
C LEU A 37 -13.71 -12.78 -4.38
N GLN A 38 -14.31 -12.56 -5.55
CA GLN A 38 -14.55 -11.21 -6.08
C GLN A 38 -15.45 -10.39 -5.15
N ALA A 39 -16.52 -10.98 -4.62
CA ALA A 39 -17.40 -10.32 -3.66
C ALA A 39 -16.71 -10.02 -2.32
N GLY A 40 -15.82 -10.92 -1.87
CA GLY A 40 -15.00 -10.73 -0.67
C GLY A 40 -13.97 -9.62 -0.84
N LEU A 41 -13.24 -9.61 -1.96
CA LEU A 41 -12.29 -8.57 -2.31
C LEU A 41 -12.98 -7.21 -2.50
N ALA A 42 -14.17 -7.17 -3.09
CA ALA A 42 -14.95 -5.94 -3.23
C ALA A 42 -15.47 -5.38 -1.88
N LYS A 43 -15.56 -6.22 -0.83
CA LYS A 43 -15.89 -5.78 0.53
C LYS A 43 -14.69 -5.29 1.31
N LEU A 44 -13.47 -5.62 0.88
CA LEU A 44 -12.27 -5.03 1.43
C LEU A 44 -12.14 -3.61 0.84
N ASP A 45 -11.81 -2.63 1.67
CA ASP A 45 -11.58 -1.24 1.26
C ASP A 45 -10.24 -1.15 0.50
N LEU A 46 -10.20 -1.78 -0.68
CA LEU A 46 -9.02 -1.93 -1.50
C LEU A 46 -8.81 -0.66 -2.31
N VAL A 47 -7.69 -0.01 -2.05
CA VAL A 47 -7.20 1.06 -2.93
C VAL A 47 -6.76 0.44 -4.25
N THR A 48 -7.19 1.05 -5.36
CA THR A 48 -6.74 0.61 -6.68
C THR A 48 -5.23 0.81 -6.82
N ARG A 49 -4.62 0.04 -7.73
CA ARG A 49 -3.19 0.21 -8.03
C ARG A 49 -2.89 1.64 -8.49
N GLU A 50 -3.78 2.26 -9.25
CA GLU A 50 -3.60 3.62 -9.74
C GLU A 50 -3.61 4.65 -8.60
N GLU A 51 -4.58 4.58 -7.69
CA GLU A 51 -4.64 5.44 -6.50
C GLU A 51 -3.41 5.28 -5.61
N PHE A 52 -2.92 4.05 -5.44
CA PHE A 52 -1.68 3.79 -4.70
C PHE A 52 -0.47 4.47 -5.34
N GLU A 53 -0.31 4.38 -6.66
CA GLU A 53 0.80 5.03 -7.35
C GLU A 53 0.69 6.56 -7.29
N VAL A 54 -0.52 7.11 -7.36
CA VAL A 54 -0.75 8.56 -7.18
C VAL A 54 -0.33 9.00 -5.78
N GLN A 55 -0.76 8.30 -4.72
CA GLN A 55 -0.37 8.62 -3.34
C GLN A 55 1.14 8.51 -3.14
N ARG A 56 1.77 7.49 -3.73
CA ARG A 56 3.23 7.32 -3.71
C ARG A 56 3.96 8.49 -4.38
N ALA A 57 3.47 8.96 -5.52
CA ALA A 57 4.04 10.12 -6.22
C ALA A 57 3.87 11.41 -5.40
N VAL A 58 2.72 11.61 -4.77
CA VAL A 58 2.49 12.74 -3.85
C VAL A 58 3.47 12.68 -2.68
N LEU A 59 3.66 11.51 -2.07
CA LEU A 59 4.59 11.32 -0.95
C LEU A 59 6.04 11.60 -1.35
N LEU A 60 6.45 11.18 -2.55
CA LEU A 60 7.79 11.47 -3.05
C LEU A 60 8.01 12.98 -3.18
N ARG A 61 7.05 13.68 -3.80
CA ARG A 61 7.12 15.13 -3.99
C ARG A 61 7.11 15.90 -2.67
N THR A 62 6.39 15.43 -1.65
CA THR A 62 6.40 16.08 -0.34
C THR A 62 7.74 15.90 0.36
N ARG A 63 8.39 14.74 0.23
CA ARG A 63 9.76 14.53 0.76
C ARG A 63 10.78 15.44 0.10
N GLU A 64 10.74 15.58 -1.21
CA GLU A 64 11.63 16.50 -1.94
C GLU A 64 11.44 17.95 -1.47
N LYS A 65 10.19 18.39 -1.29
CA LYS A 65 9.88 19.73 -0.76
C LYS A 65 10.35 19.90 0.68
N LEU A 66 10.20 18.87 1.51
CA LEU A 66 10.65 18.89 2.90
C LEU A 66 12.17 19.09 2.96
N GLU A 67 12.93 18.30 2.21
CA GLU A 67 14.39 18.40 2.15
C GLU A 67 14.86 19.78 1.65
N ALA A 68 14.15 20.37 0.67
CA ALA A 68 14.45 21.71 0.19
C ALA A 68 14.19 22.79 1.26
N LEU A 69 13.09 22.66 2.00
CA LEU A 69 12.78 23.55 3.12
C LEU A 69 13.78 23.41 4.26
N GLU A 70 14.16 22.19 4.63
CA GLU A 70 15.18 21.93 5.66
C GLU A 70 16.52 22.61 5.29
N LYS A 71 16.96 22.50 4.04
CA LYS A 71 18.16 23.21 3.55
C LYS A 71 18.02 24.72 3.64
N THR A 72 16.85 25.25 3.30
CA THR A 72 16.57 26.69 3.34
C THR A 72 16.60 27.19 4.78
N VAL A 73 15.98 26.47 5.71
CA VAL A 73 15.98 26.80 7.14
C VAL A 73 17.40 26.76 7.69
N ALA A 74 18.17 25.70 7.42
CA ALA A 74 19.55 25.59 7.88
C ALA A 74 20.43 26.75 7.36
N ALA A 75 20.23 27.17 6.11
CA ALA A 75 20.95 28.32 5.55
C ALA A 75 20.55 29.64 6.22
N LEU A 76 19.28 29.82 6.58
CA LEU A 76 18.81 31.00 7.31
C LEU A 76 19.31 31.02 8.76
N GLU A 77 19.29 29.89 9.45
CA GLU A 77 19.83 29.73 10.80
C GLU A 77 21.33 30.03 10.84
N ALA A 78 22.10 29.53 9.88
CA ALA A 78 23.53 29.83 9.76
C ALA A 78 23.80 31.33 9.53
N ARG A 79 22.97 32.01 8.74
CA ARG A 79 23.07 33.45 8.54
C ARG A 79 22.71 34.24 9.80
N ALA A 80 21.67 33.83 10.51
CA ALA A 80 21.27 34.48 11.77
C ALA A 80 22.32 34.29 12.87
N ALA A 81 22.98 33.14 12.94
CA ALA A 81 24.07 32.88 13.88
C ALA A 81 25.33 33.71 13.57
N GLY A 82 25.57 34.05 12.30
CA GLY A 82 26.68 34.90 11.88
C GLY A 82 26.49 36.40 12.11
N ASP A 83 25.28 36.84 12.46
CA ASP A 83 24.91 38.25 12.65
C ASP A 83 24.87 38.67 14.13
N ILE A 84 25.28 37.78 15.06
CA ILE A 84 25.45 38.11 16.48
C ILE A 84 26.84 38.73 16.66
N PRO A 85 26.98 40.05 16.88
CA PRO A 85 28.29 40.63 17.18
C PRO A 85 28.81 40.03 18.50
N PRO A 86 30.13 39.77 18.63
CA PRO A 86 30.70 39.36 19.90
C PRO A 86 30.38 40.43 20.93
N ALA A 87 29.65 40.06 21.98
CA ALA A 87 29.41 40.93 23.12
C ALA A 87 30.76 41.38 23.67
N ALA A 88 31.07 42.67 23.48
CA ALA A 88 32.22 43.36 24.05
C ALA A 88 32.03 43.59 25.54
#